data_AF-A0A5Q4DQN5-F1
#
_entry.id   AF-A0A5Q4DQN5-F1
#
_cell.length_a   1.000
_cell.length_b   1.000
_cell.length_c   1.000
_cell.angle_alpha   90.00
_cell.angle_beta   90.00
_cell.angle_gamma   90.00
#
_symmetry.space_group_name_H-M   'P 1'
#
loop_
_entity.id
_entity.type
_entity.pdbx_description
1 polymer ?
#
loop_
_entity_poly.entity_id
_entity_poly.type
_entity_poly.pdbx_seq_one_letter_code
_entity_poly.pdbx_strand_id
1 'polypeptide(L)'
;MIRFAAIGALLALASCADVQDQLARDAARSAVRPALAENFPGVPLEAASDCVINNASASELTRLALAAGQPNVSPQTNALVVEIATRPETIRCLATDGLAPFLL
;
A
#
# COMPACT_ATOMS: atom_id res chain seq x y z
N MET A 1 -25.91 12.11 -30.30
CA MET A 1 -24.75 11.23 -30.59
C MET A 1 -23.48 11.67 -29.85
N ILE A 2 -23.12 12.97 -29.84
CA ILE A 2 -21.94 13.50 -29.13
C ILE A 2 -21.99 13.27 -27.59
N ARG A 3 -23.18 13.34 -26.98
CA ARG A 3 -23.36 13.13 -25.54
C ARG A 3 -23.09 11.68 -25.07
N PHE A 4 -23.38 10.69 -25.91
CA PHE A 4 -23.13 9.28 -25.60
C PHE A 4 -21.65 8.92 -25.75
N ALA A 5 -20.94 9.54 -26.70
CA ALA A 5 -19.49 9.39 -26.86
C ALA A 5 -18.71 9.97 -25.66
N ALA A 6 -19.15 11.10 -25.10
CA ALA A 6 -18.53 11.71 -23.92
C ALA A 6 -18.68 10.83 -22.66
N ILE A 7 -19.81 10.16 -22.48
CA ILE A 7 -20.05 9.26 -21.34
C ILE A 7 -19.19 7.99 -21.47
N GLY A 8 -19.08 7.42 -22.68
CA GLY A 8 -18.21 6.28 -22.95
C GLY A 8 -16.72 6.57 -22.70
N ALA A 9 -16.26 7.77 -23.05
CA ALA A 9 -14.88 8.19 -22.79
C ALA A 9 -14.59 8.33 -21.28
N LEU A 10 -15.51 8.90 -20.50
CA LEU A 10 -15.33 9.05 -19.05
C LEU A 10 -15.29 7.69 -18.31
N LEU A 11 -16.09 6.71 -18.76
CA LEU A 11 -16.07 5.35 -18.22
C LEU A 11 -14.74 4.63 -18.47
N ALA A 12 -14.12 4.84 -19.63
CA ALA A 12 -12.81 4.27 -19.94
C ALA A 12 -11.69 4.86 -19.06
N LEU A 13 -11.73 6.17 -18.76
CA LEU A 13 -10.75 6.79 -17.86
C LEU A 13 -10.88 6.28 -16.42
N ALA A 14 -12.10 6.02 -15.94
CA ALA A 14 -12.32 5.48 -14.60
C ALA A 14 -11.65 4.11 -14.42
N SER A 15 -11.81 3.21 -15.40
CA SER A 15 -11.19 1.87 -15.34
C SER A 15 -9.65 1.91 -15.33
N CYS A 16 -9.04 2.95 -15.89
CA CYS A 16 -7.58 3.08 -15.91
C CYS A 16 -7.03 3.53 -14.55
N ALA A 17 -7.82 4.27 -13.77
CA ALA A 17 -7.44 4.69 -12.43
C ALA A 17 -7.39 3.49 -11.46
N ASP A 18 -8.38 2.60 -11.53
CA ASP A 18 -8.42 1.39 -10.69
C ASP A 18 -7.24 0.44 -10.97
N VAL A 19 -6.89 0.24 -12.24
CA VAL A 19 -5.74 -0.61 -12.63
C VAL A 19 -4.42 -0.02 -12.15
N GLN A 20 -4.25 1.30 -12.25
CA GLN A 20 -3.05 1.98 -11.74
C GLN A 20 -2.92 1.89 -10.22
N ASP A 21 -4.03 2.01 -9.49
CA ASP A 21 -4.04 1.87 -8.02
C ASP A 21 -3.63 0.46 -7.59
N GLN A 22 -4.19 -0.58 -8.23
CA GLN A 22 -3.81 -1.97 -7.94
C GLN A 22 -2.34 -2.23 -8.22
N LEU A 23 -1.83 -1.77 -9.37
CA LEU A 23 -0.42 -1.91 -9.70
C LEU A 23 0.49 -1.16 -8.71
N ALA A 24 0.09 0.03 -8.26
CA ALA A 24 0.82 0.79 -7.26
C ALA A 24 0.83 0.07 -5.90
N ARG A 25 -0.28 -0.54 -5.49
CA ARG A 25 -0.36 -1.34 -4.25
C ARG A 25 0.54 -2.56 -4.30
N ASP A 26 0.54 -3.28 -5.42
CA ASP A 26 1.37 -4.46 -5.60
C ASP A 26 2.86 -4.12 -5.64
N ALA A 27 3.22 -3.02 -6.31
CA ALA A 27 4.58 -2.49 -6.25
C ALA A 27 4.95 -2.03 -4.83
N ALA A 28 4.08 -1.29 -4.14
CA ALA A 28 4.33 -0.82 -2.78
C ALA A 28 4.59 -1.99 -1.81
N ARG A 29 3.94 -3.14 -2.01
CA ARG A 29 4.12 -4.37 -1.21
C ARG A 29 5.59 -4.82 -1.16
N SER A 30 6.33 -4.72 -2.28
CA SER A 30 7.74 -5.13 -2.30
C SER A 30 8.67 -4.15 -1.58
N ALA A 31 8.29 -2.88 -1.45
CA ALA A 31 9.03 -1.87 -0.68
C ALA A 31 8.67 -1.90 0.82
N VAL A 32 7.40 -2.15 1.15
CA VAL A 32 6.87 -2.11 2.51
C VAL A 32 7.33 -3.32 3.33
N ARG A 33 7.30 -4.53 2.75
CA ARG A 33 7.69 -5.77 3.44
C ARG A 33 9.09 -5.72 4.09
N PRO A 34 10.17 -5.34 3.38
CA PRO A 34 11.50 -5.27 3.99
C PRO A 34 11.58 -4.16 5.05
N ALA A 35 10.92 -3.01 4.83
CA ALA A 35 10.85 -1.95 5.82
C ALA A 35 10.16 -2.43 7.12
N LEU A 36 9.06 -3.18 7.01
CA LEU A 36 8.39 -3.78 8.16
C LEU A 36 9.25 -4.84 8.85
N ALA A 37 9.98 -5.66 8.08
CA ALA A 37 10.87 -6.67 8.64
C ALA A 37 12.00 -6.06 9.48
N GLU A 38 12.52 -4.90 9.06
CA GLU A 38 13.55 -4.16 9.80
C GLU A 38 13.02 -3.47 11.05
N ASN A 39 11.84 -2.85 10.98
CA ASN A 39 11.32 -1.98 12.06
C ASN A 39 10.40 -2.71 13.04
N PHE A 40 9.71 -3.77 12.61
CA PHE A 40 8.73 -4.52 13.40
C PHE A 40 9.00 -6.02 13.29
N PRO A 41 10.13 -6.50 13.83
CA PRO A 41 10.48 -7.92 13.74
C PRO A 41 9.42 -8.78 14.45
N GLY A 42 9.04 -9.89 13.82
CA GLY A 42 8.10 -10.86 14.37
C GLY A 42 6.62 -10.62 14.03
N VAL A 43 6.28 -9.57 13.28
CA VAL A 43 4.92 -9.40 12.74
C VAL A 43 4.71 -10.26 11.48
N PRO A 44 3.48 -10.73 11.18
CA PRO A 44 3.19 -11.41 9.93
C PRO A 44 3.30 -10.43 8.77
N LEU A 45 4.43 -10.47 8.05
CA LEU A 45 4.78 -9.43 7.07
C LEU A 45 3.74 -9.24 5.97
N GLU A 46 3.08 -10.31 5.53
CA GLU A 46 2.07 -10.22 4.49
C GLU A 46 0.85 -9.41 4.98
N ALA A 47 0.21 -9.86 6.07
CA ALA A 47 -0.94 -9.18 6.65
C ALA A 47 -0.61 -7.77 7.17
N ALA A 48 0.60 -7.58 7.73
CA ALA A 48 1.04 -6.27 8.18
C ALA A 48 1.26 -5.29 7.01
N SER A 49 1.79 -5.77 5.88
CA SER A 49 1.95 -4.94 4.68
C SER A 49 0.61 -4.52 4.12
N ASP A 50 -0.39 -5.41 4.14
CA ASP A 50 -1.75 -5.10 3.70
C ASP A 50 -2.36 -3.99 4.55
N CYS A 51 -2.19 -4.03 5.88
CA CYS A 51 -2.64 -2.96 6.76
C CYS A 51 -1.98 -1.60 6.43
N VAL A 52 -0.67 -1.58 6.18
CA VAL A 52 0.04 -0.34 5.81
C VAL A 52 -0.46 0.19 4.46
N ILE A 53 -0.61 -0.67 3.45
CA ILE A 53 -1.06 -0.29 2.10
C ILE A 53 -2.50 0.19 2.09
N ASN A 54 -3.38 -0.42 2.88
CA ASN A 54 -4.78 -0.04 2.96
C ASN A 54 -5.01 1.29 3.69
N ASN A 55 -4.07 1.69 4.57
CA ASN A 55 -4.13 2.96 5.31
C ASN A 55 -3.17 4.04 4.76
N ALA A 56 -2.53 3.76 3.63
CA ALA A 56 -1.73 4.74 2.90
C ALA A 56 -2.62 5.58 1.98
N SER A 57 -2.34 6.87 1.88
CA SER A 57 -2.94 7.74 0.86
C SER A 57 -2.41 7.43 -0.54
N ALA A 58 -3.11 7.87 -1.59
CA ALA A 58 -2.69 7.63 -2.98
C ALA A 58 -1.27 8.18 -3.29
N SER A 59 -0.90 9.32 -2.72
CA SER A 59 0.44 9.90 -2.89
C SER A 59 1.51 9.08 -2.16
N GLU A 60 1.18 8.52 -1.00
CA GLU A 60 2.06 7.62 -0.25
C GLU A 60 2.27 6.29 -0.97
N LEU A 61 1.19 5.69 -1.48
CA LEU A 61 1.26 4.48 -2.30
C LEU A 61 2.15 4.69 -3.51
N THR A 62 2.02 5.83 -4.19
CA THR A 62 2.89 6.17 -5.32
C THR A 62 4.36 6.27 -4.90
N ARG A 63 4.66 6.91 -3.76
CA ARG A 63 6.04 6.99 -3.24
C ARG A 63 6.60 5.61 -2.88
N LEU A 64 5.81 4.76 -2.24
CA LEU A 64 6.20 3.39 -1.88
C LEU A 64 6.40 2.53 -3.14
N ALA A 65 5.52 2.65 -4.14
CA ALA A 65 5.64 1.96 -5.42
C ALA A 65 6.90 2.37 -6.19
N LEU A 66 7.29 3.65 -6.16
CA LEU A 66 8.55 4.11 -6.74
C LEU A 66 9.78 3.59 -5.98
N ALA A 67 9.65 3.34 -4.67
CA ALA A 67 10.71 2.74 -3.87
C ALA A 67 10.93 1.25 -4.18
N ALA A 68 9.92 0.55 -4.70
CA ALA A 68 9.97 -0.87 -5.07
C ALA A 68 11.10 -1.23 -6.05
N GLY A 69 11.50 -0.28 -6.91
CA GLY A 69 12.56 -0.49 -7.90
C GLY A 69 13.98 -0.31 -7.35
N GLN A 70 14.14 0.05 -6.07
CA GLN A 70 15.44 0.28 -5.46
C GLN A 70 15.99 -1.00 -4.83
N PRO A 71 17.30 -1.26 -4.91
CA PRO A 71 17.91 -2.48 -4.39
C PRO A 71 17.88 -2.57 -2.86
N ASN A 72 17.77 -1.43 -2.18
CA ASN A 72 17.72 -1.35 -0.72
C ASN A 72 16.59 -0.41 -0.28
N VAL A 73 16.06 -0.65 0.91
CA VAL A 73 15.08 0.26 1.52
C VAL A 73 15.79 1.54 1.94
N SER A 74 15.34 2.68 1.43
CA SER A 74 15.91 3.96 1.81
C SER A 74 15.41 4.40 3.20
N PRO A 75 16.17 5.24 3.94
CA PRO A 75 15.73 5.80 5.22
C PRO A 75 14.39 6.53 5.12
N GLN A 76 14.12 7.17 3.97
CA GLN A 76 12.85 7.87 3.71
C GLN A 76 11.69 6.88 3.56
N THR A 77 11.92 5.73 2.91
CA THR A 77 10.93 4.67 2.78
C THR A 77 10.63 4.05 4.13
N ASN A 78 11.67 3.77 4.93
CA ASN A 78 11.53 3.29 6.31
C ASN A 78 10.72 4.26 7.17
N ALA A 79 11.07 5.54 7.17
CA ALA A 79 10.35 6.56 7.92
C ALA A 79 8.87 6.64 7.50
N LEU A 80 8.59 6.58 6.19
CA LEU A 80 7.23 6.61 5.66
C LEU A 80 6.41 5.38 6.10
N VAL A 81 7.00 4.18 6.02
CA VAL A 81 6.32 2.96 6.46
C VAL A 81 6.01 3.00 7.95
N VAL A 82 6.96 3.44 8.78
CA VAL A 82 6.76 3.61 10.24
C VAL A 82 5.69 4.66 10.53
N GLU A 83 5.69 5.78 9.81
CA GLU A 83 4.67 6.83 9.95
C GLU A 83 3.26 6.26 9.68
N ILE A 84 3.09 5.51 8.59
CA ILE A 84 1.79 4.91 8.25
C ILE A 84 1.42 3.80 9.26
N ALA A 85 2.38 2.96 9.65
CA ALA A 85 2.18 1.86 10.59
C ALA A 85 1.74 2.32 11.99
N THR A 86 2.14 3.53 12.38
CA THR A 86 1.81 4.12 13.69
C THR A 86 0.53 4.94 13.71
N ARG A 87 -0.20 5.03 12.59
CA ARG A 87 -1.54 5.65 12.55
C ARG A 87 -2.55 4.80 13.34
N PRO A 88 -3.52 5.43 14.03
CA PRO A 88 -4.52 4.71 14.83
C PRO A 88 -5.26 3.62 14.05
N GLU A 89 -5.62 3.89 12.80
CA GLU A 89 -6.34 2.99 11.91
C GLU A 89 -5.48 1.80 11.50
N THR A 90 -4.20 2.04 11.19
CA THR A 90 -3.24 0.99 10.85
C THR A 90 -2.93 0.11 12.06
N ILE A 91 -2.73 0.70 13.24
CA ILE A 91 -2.54 -0.05 14.50
C ILE A 91 -3.74 -0.96 14.77
N ARG A 92 -4.97 -0.45 14.54
CA ARG A 92 -6.18 -1.26 14.69
C ARG A 92 -6.17 -2.45 13.73
N CYS A 93 -5.89 -2.22 12.45
CA CYS A 93 -5.79 -3.28 11.45
C CYS A 93 -4.71 -4.31 11.82
N LEU A 94 -3.54 -3.85 12.28
CA LEU A 94 -2.46 -4.76 12.70
C LEU A 94 -2.91 -5.64 13.87
N ALA A 95 -3.64 -5.08 14.84
CA ALA A 95 -4.12 -5.83 15.99
C ALA A 95 -5.22 -6.85 15.65
N THR A 96 -6.09 -6.57 14.67
CA THR A 96 -7.20 -7.47 14.31
C THR A 96 -6.85 -8.45 13.20
N ASP A 97 -6.27 -7.94 12.11
CA ASP A 97 -6.07 -8.66 10.87
C ASP A 97 -4.60 -9.04 10.70
N GLY A 98 -3.70 -8.12 11.08
CA GLY A 98 -2.25 -8.34 11.04
C GLY A 98 -1.79 -9.51 11.91
N LEU A 99 -2.44 -9.73 13.05
CA LEU A 99 -2.14 -10.84 13.98
C LEU A 99 -2.96 -12.10 13.72
N ALA A 100 -3.98 -12.05 12.87
CA ALA A 100 -4.85 -13.19 12.58
C ALA A 100 -4.09 -14.46 12.15
N PRO A 101 -2.99 -14.39 11.36
CA PRO A 101 -2.20 -15.58 11.01
C PRO A 101 -1.56 -16.32 12.19
N PHE A 102 -1.46 -15.72 13.37
CA PHE A 102 -0.97 -16.40 14.59
C PHE A 102 -2.09 -16.98 15.45
N LEU A 103 -3.34 -16.57 15.23
CA LEU A 103 -4.49 -16.94 16.06
C LEU A 103 -5.29 -18.11 15.46
N LEU A 104 -5.01 -18.47 14.20
CA LEU A 104 -5.59 -19.58 13.45
C LEU A 104 -4.59 -20.76 13.41
#